data_AF-A0A9E3X2L5-F1
#
_entry.id   AF-A0A9E3X2L5-F1
#
_cell.length_a   1.000
_cell.length_b   1.000
_cell.length_c   1.000
_cell.angle_alpha   90.00
_cell.angle_beta   90.00
_cell.angle_gamma   90.00
#
_symmetry.space_group_name_H-M   'P 1'
#
loop_
_entity.id
_entity.type
_entity.pdbx_description
1 polymer ?
#
loop_
_entity_poly.entity_id
_entity_poly.type
_entity_poly.pdbx_seq_one_letter_code
_entity_poly.pdbx_strand_id
1 'polypeptide(L)'
;MQTTNRRAMTILFLTMFIVMVGFGVIMPILPFYAESMGATATDLGLLFAAYSVVQFLFSPIWGQMSDRVGRKPMILVGLVGFGVSFV
;
A
#
# COMPACT_ATOMS: atom_id res chain seq x y z
N MET A 1 1.50 28.21 -13.50
CA MET A 1 0.95 27.78 -12.20
C MET A 1 -0.16 26.77 -12.48
N GLN A 2 0.05 25.49 -12.20
CA GLN A 2 -1.02 24.48 -12.32
C GLN A 2 -2.14 24.91 -11.36
N THR A 3 -3.35 25.11 -11.86
CA THR A 3 -4.50 25.42 -11.01
C THR A 3 -4.77 24.21 -10.12
N THR A 4 -4.45 24.32 -8.84
CA THR A 4 -4.68 23.26 -7.86
C THR A 4 -6.16 22.88 -7.86
N ASN A 5 -6.48 21.72 -8.44
CA ASN A 5 -7.84 21.23 -8.47
C ASN A 5 -8.20 20.70 -7.06
N ARG A 6 -8.86 21.54 -6.27
CA ARG A 6 -9.25 21.24 -4.89
C ARG A 6 -10.00 19.91 -4.77
N ARG A 7 -10.84 19.57 -5.76
CA ARG A 7 -11.55 18.27 -5.79
C ARG A 7 -10.58 17.10 -5.93
N ALA A 8 -9.59 17.20 -6.81
CA ALA A 8 -8.58 16.16 -7.00
C ALA A 8 -7.76 15.93 -5.72
N MET A 9 -7.36 17.00 -5.02
CA MET A 9 -6.68 16.88 -3.73
C MET A 9 -7.56 16.21 -2.66
N THR A 10 -8.84 16.59 -2.56
CA THR A 10 -9.77 15.95 -1.62
C THR A 10 -9.93 14.46 -1.90
N ILE A 11 -10.04 14.07 -3.18
CA ILE A 11 -10.15 12.65 -3.56
C ILE A 11 -8.87 11.90 -3.17
N LEU A 12 -7.69 12.42 -3.54
CA LEU A 12 -6.41 11.79 -3.20
C LEU A 12 -6.21 11.66 -1.69
N PHE A 13 -6.62 12.69 -0.94
CA PHE A 13 -6.58 12.67 0.52
C PHE A 13 -7.47 11.57 1.10
N LEU A 14 -8.72 11.46 0.63
CA LEU A 14 -9.63 10.40 1.07
C LEU A 14 -9.11 9.00 0.70
N THR A 15 -8.53 8.85 -0.49
CA THR A 15 -7.89 7.59 -0.91
C THR A 15 -6.75 7.23 0.04
N MET A 16 -5.85 8.16 0.34
CA MET A 16 -4.75 7.93 1.28
C MET A 16 -5.24 7.67 2.70
N PHE A 17 -6.29 8.36 3.14
CA PHE A 17 -6.91 8.11 4.44
C PHE A 17 -7.41 6.67 4.55
N ILE A 18 -8.15 6.18 3.56
CA ILE A 18 -8.67 4.80 3.54
C ILE A 18 -7.52 3.79 3.56
N VAL A 19 -6.48 4.01 2.75
CA VAL A 19 -5.30 3.12 2.72
C VAL A 19 -4.60 3.09 4.07
N MET A 20 -4.40 4.24 4.71
CA MET A 20 -3.75 4.31 6.02
C MET A 20 -4.57 3.67 7.13
N VAL A 21 -5.90 3.81 7.09
CA VAL A 21 -6.80 3.11 8.02
C VAL A 21 -6.67 1.60 7.85
N GLY A 22 -6.76 1.10 6.61
CA GLY A 22 -6.61 -0.33 6.35
C GLY A 22 -5.26 -0.88 6.80
N PHE A 23 -4.17 -0.16 6.50
CA PHE A 23 -2.82 -0.53 6.93
C PHE A 23 -2.68 -0.50 8.46
N GLY A 24 -3.26 0.51 9.11
CA GLY A 24 -3.28 0.65 10.56
C GLY A 24 -4.06 -0.43 11.30
N VAL A 25 -5.06 -1.05 10.66
CA VAL A 25 -5.77 -2.21 11.21
C VAL A 25 -4.97 -3.49 10.97
N ILE A 26 -4.44 -3.72 9.78
CA ILE A 26 -3.73 -4.97 9.44
C ILE A 26 -2.40 -5.11 10.18
N MET A 27 -1.56 -4.06 10.17
CA MET A 27 -0.19 -4.15 10.69
C MET A 27 -0.06 -4.67 12.13
N PRO A 28 -0.88 -4.24 13.10
CA PRO A 28 -0.82 -4.79 14.45
C PRO A 28 -1.39 -6.21 14.54
N ILE A 29 -2.37 -6.58 13.71
CA ILE A 29 -3.02 -7.90 13.75
C ILE A 29 -2.13 -8.98 13.12
N LEU A 30 -1.39 -8.64 12.07
CA LEU A 30 -0.53 -9.54 11.32
C LEU A 30 0.46 -10.35 12.20
N PRO A 31 1.24 -9.75 13.12
CA PRO A 31 2.15 -10.51 13.97
C PRO A 31 1.44 -11.48 14.91
N PHE A 32 0.29 -11.11 15.49
CA PHE A 32 -0.50 -12.02 16.34
C PHE A 32 -1.06 -13.19 15.56
N TYR A 33 -1.51 -12.93 14.32
CA TYR A 33 -1.99 -13.99 13.45
C TYR A 33 -0.87 -14.96 13.06
N ALA A 34 0.30 -14.43 12.67
CA ALA A 34 1.46 -15.25 12.34
C ALA A 34 1.95 -16.07 13.54
N GLU A 35 1.98 -15.48 14.74
CA GLU A 35 2.31 -16.20 15.98
C GLU A 35 1.30 -17.32 16.27
N SER A 36 0.00 -17.08 16.03
CA SER A 36 -1.03 -18.12 16.15
C SER A 36 -0.86 -19.29 15.17
N MET A 37 -0.16 -19.05 14.04
CA MET A 37 0.23 -20.07 13.07
C MET A 37 1.57 -20.76 13.41
N GLY A 38 2.20 -20.40 14.54
CA GLY A 38 3.48 -20.94 14.99
C GLY A 38 4.71 -20.21 14.41
N ALA A 39 4.54 -19.02 13.82
CA ALA A 39 5.67 -18.25 13.30
C ALA A 39 6.56 -17.75 14.44
N THR A 40 7.87 -17.82 14.22
CA THR A 40 8.88 -17.32 15.17
C THR A 40 9.15 -15.82 14.94
N ALA A 41 9.85 -15.18 15.90
CA ALA A 41 10.29 -13.80 15.74
C ALA A 41 11.20 -13.59 14.51
N THR A 42 11.99 -14.62 14.15
CA THR A 42 12.83 -14.59 12.94
C THR A 42 11.98 -14.59 11.67
N ASP A 43 10.90 -15.37 11.63
CA ASP A 43 9.99 -15.42 10.48
C ASP A 43 9.29 -14.08 10.27
N LEU A 44 8.85 -13.43 11.36
CA LEU A 44 8.30 -12.08 11.31
C LEU A 44 9.34 -11.05 10.80
N GLY A 45 10.58 -11.13 11.32
CA GLY A 45 11.67 -10.27 10.86
C GLY A 45 11.94 -10.44 9.36
N LEU A 46 11.98 -11.68 8.87
CA LEU A 46 12.15 -12.00 7.46
C LEU A 46 10.96 -11.52 6.61
N LEU A 47 9.74 -11.64 7.11
CA LEU A 47 8.53 -11.16 6.43
C LEU A 47 8.57 -9.64 6.21
N PHE A 48 8.90 -8.87 7.24
CA PHE A 48 9.02 -7.40 7.10
C PHE A 48 10.22 -6.98 6.26
N ALA A 49 11.34 -7.72 6.33
CA ALA A 49 12.50 -7.49 5.48
C ALA A 49 12.16 -7.74 4.01
N ALA A 50 11.53 -8.87 3.69
CA ALA A 50 11.08 -9.20 2.34
C ALA A 50 10.08 -8.16 1.81
N TYR A 51 9.11 -7.74 2.63
CA TYR A 51 8.19 -6.65 2.29
C TYR A 51 8.94 -5.36 1.95
N SER A 52 9.95 -4.98 2.74
CA SER A 52 10.74 -3.77 2.51
C SER A 52 11.56 -3.86 1.22
N VAL A 53 12.15 -5.01 0.92
CA VAL A 53 12.92 -5.25 -0.32
C VAL A 53 12.00 -5.17 -1.53
N VAL A 54 10.86 -5.86 -1.50
CA VAL A 54 9.88 -5.79 -2.60
C VAL A 54 9.37 -4.36 -2.77
N GLN A 55 9.01 -3.67 -1.69
CA GLN A 55 8.58 -2.28 -1.75
C GLN A 55 9.66 -1.36 -2.34
N PHE A 56 10.92 -1.53 -1.93
CA PHE A 56 12.03 -0.73 -2.44
C PHE A 56 12.24 -0.92 -3.94
N LEU A 57 12.16 -2.16 -4.43
CA LEU A 57 12.32 -2.48 -5.84
C LEU A 57 11.12 -2.03 -6.69
N PHE A 58 9.90 -2.26 -6.20
CA PHE A 58 8.68 -2.01 -6.97
C PHE A 58 8.19 -0.56 -6.88
N SER A 59 8.51 0.19 -5.83
CA SER A 59 8.13 1.61 -5.69
C SER A 59 8.57 2.48 -6.89
N PRO A 60 9.85 2.46 -7.33
CA PRO A 60 10.26 3.24 -8.50
C PRO A 60 9.63 2.74 -9.80
N ILE A 61 9.44 1.42 -9.95
CA ILE A 61 8.81 0.82 -11.13
C ILE A 61 7.36 1.31 -11.25
N TRP A 62 6.59 1.23 -10.17
CA TRP A 62 5.21 1.70 -10.11
C TRP A 62 5.10 3.21 -10.31
N GLY A 63 6.03 3.99 -9.75
CA GLY A 63 6.10 5.44 -9.96
C GLY A 63 6.33 5.79 -11.43
N GLN A 64 7.34 5.19 -12.06
CA GLN A 64 7.64 5.40 -13.48
C GLN A 64 6.49 4.96 -14.38
N MET A 65 5.85 3.83 -14.08
CA MET A 65 4.69 3.35 -14.84
C MET A 65 3.48 4.27 -14.68
N SER A 66 3.27 4.83 -13.49
CA SER A 66 2.24 5.84 -13.20
C SER A 66 2.44 7.12 -14.00
N ASP A 67 3.69 7.58 -14.14
CA ASP A 67 3.98 8.76 -14.93
C ASP A 67 3.84 8.50 -16.45
N ARG A 68 4.04 7.26 -16.93
CA ARG A 68 3.88 6.89 -18.35
C ARG A 68 2.42 6.62 -18.77
N VAL A 69 1.67 5.85 -17.98
CA VAL A 69 0.28 5.43 -18.29
C VAL A 69 -0.73 6.48 -17.82
N GLY A 70 -0.31 7.37 -16.92
CA GLY A 70 -1.15 8.36 -16.27
C GLY A 70 -1.50 7.95 -14.84
N ARG A 71 -1.52 8.95 -13.95
CA ARG A 71 -1.65 8.73 -12.50
C ARG A 71 -2.99 8.13 -12.08
N LYS A 72 -4.09 8.52 -12.74
CA LYS A 72 -5.45 8.08 -12.39
C LYS A 72 -5.65 6.56 -12.54
N PRO A 73 -5.36 5.91 -13.69
CA PRO A 73 -5.51 4.46 -13.81
C PRO A 73 -4.61 3.70 -12.83
N MET A 74 -3.38 4.15 -12.57
CA MET A 74 -2.51 3.47 -11.62
C MET A 74 -2.98 3.56 -10.16
N ILE A 75 -3.54 4.70 -9.76
CA ILE A 75 -4.17 4.82 -8.43
C ILE A 75 -5.36 3.87 -8.32
N LEU A 76 -6.18 3.73 -9.38
CA LEU A 76 -7.34 2.83 -9.37
C LEU A 76 -6.91 1.36 -9.30
N VAL A 77 -5.92 0.94 -10.08
CA VAL A 77 -5.39 -0.44 -10.03
C VAL A 77 -4.81 -0.74 -8.65
N GLY A 78 -4.03 0.19 -8.09
CA GLY A 78 -3.48 0.04 -6.73
C GLY A 78 -4.57 -0.04 -5.67
N LEU A 79 -5.64 0.76 -5.79
CA LEU A 79 -6.76 0.76 -4.85
C LEU A 79 -7.57 -0.54 -4.94
N VAL A 80 -7.81 -1.06 -6.14
CA VAL A 80 -8.47 -2.35 -6.34
C VAL A 80 -7.61 -3.48 -5.77
N GLY A 81 -6.31 -3.50 -6.08
CA GLY A 81 -5.38 -4.49 -5.53
C GLY A 81 -5.32 -4.45 -4.00
N PHE A 82 -5.31 -3.25 -3.41
CA PHE A 82 -5.39 -3.06 -1.97
C PHE A 82 -6.72 -3.57 -1.40
N GLY A 83 -7.86 -3.33 -2.06
CA GLY A 83 -9.14 -3.87 -1.61
C GLY A 83 -9.18 -5.40 -1.66
N VAL A 84 -8.63 -6.00 -2.71
CA VAL A 84 -8.56 -7.47 -2.87
C VAL A 84 -7.68 -8.12 -1.80
N SER A 85 -6.63 -7.46 -1.31
CA SER A 85 -5.77 -8.04 -0.27
C SER A 85 -6.44 -8.23 1.10
N PHE A 86 -7.64 -7.67 1.31
CA PHE A 86 -8.43 -7.86 2.54
C PHE A 86 -9.42 -9.04 2.46
N VAL A 87 -9.61 -9.61 1.26
CA VAL A 87 -10.51 -10.75 1.00
C VAL A 87 -9.71 -12.04 0.99
#